data_AF-A0A919JVI4-F1
#
_entry.id   AF-A0A919JVI4-F1
#
_cell.length_a   1.000
_cell.length_b   1.000
_cell.length_c   1.000
_cell.angle_alpha   90.00
_cell.angle_beta   90.00
_cell.angle_gamma   90.00
#
_symmetry.space_group_name_H-M   'P 1'
#
loop_
_entity.id
_entity.type
_entity.pdbx_description
1 polymer ?
#
loop_
_entity_poly.entity_id
_entity_poly.type
_entity_poly.pdbx_seq_one_letter_code
_entity_poly.pdbx_strand_id
1 'polypeptide(L)'
;MTVRWTHGRSARHPGAVCGADEGPHTRVTDEPHLVTCPDCPDAAANEAIPDDATTGDPQVIAILREAKAGRSRKIGGVFVDATTANAILTVYDAATPKTQAKIASLPIEIMASFAWRVLRPDS
;
A
#
# COMPACT_ATOMS: atom_id res chain seq x y z
N MET A 1 -4.33 -15.40 32.05
CA MET A 1 -3.83 -15.78 30.71
C MET A 1 -3.01 -14.61 30.20
N THR A 2 -1.73 -14.80 29.93
CA THR A 2 -0.84 -13.75 29.43
C THR A 2 -1.02 -13.61 27.93
N VAL A 3 -1.66 -12.52 27.49
CA VAL A 3 -1.70 -12.14 26.07
C VAL A 3 -0.26 -11.88 25.63
N ARG A 4 0.22 -12.62 24.64
CA ARG A 4 1.64 -12.56 24.24
C ARG A 4 1.89 -11.45 23.23
N TRP A 5 0.92 -11.18 22.36
CA TRP A 5 1.04 -10.18 21.30
C TRP A 5 -0.31 -9.49 21.02
N THR A 6 -0.24 -8.18 20.82
CA THR A 6 -1.34 -7.37 20.30
C THR A 6 -1.01 -7.00 18.85
N HIS A 7 -1.85 -7.43 17.93
CA HIS A 7 -1.75 -7.18 16.49
C HIS A 7 -2.60 -5.98 16.08
N GLY A 8 -2.17 -5.25 15.05
CA GLY A 8 -3.02 -4.23 14.42
C GLY A 8 -4.15 -4.87 13.62
N ARG A 9 -5.34 -4.26 13.61
CA ARG A 9 -6.47 -4.70 12.77
C ARG A 9 -6.22 -4.32 11.31
N SER A 10 -6.56 -5.22 10.41
CA SER A 10 -6.64 -4.93 8.98
C SER A 10 -7.96 -4.21 8.64
N ALA A 11 -7.89 -3.14 7.85
CA ALA A 11 -9.09 -2.53 7.29
C ALA A 11 -9.68 -3.33 6.12
N ARG A 12 -8.95 -4.35 5.61
CA ARG A 12 -9.28 -5.08 4.38
C ARG A 12 -9.81 -6.49 4.60
N HIS A 13 -9.58 -7.08 5.77
CA HIS A 13 -10.06 -8.41 6.13
C HIS A 13 -10.25 -8.51 7.66
N PRO A 14 -11.02 -9.49 8.17
CA PRO A 14 -11.49 -9.45 9.56
C PRO A 14 -10.43 -9.71 10.66
N GLY A 15 -9.13 -9.79 10.34
CA GLY A 15 -8.07 -10.25 11.27
C GLY A 15 -6.89 -9.29 11.42
N ALA A 16 -5.77 -9.82 11.92
CA ALA A 16 -4.52 -9.10 12.11
C ALA A 16 -3.91 -8.63 10.77
N VAL A 17 -3.41 -7.39 10.70
CA VAL A 17 -2.78 -6.81 9.50
C VAL A 17 -1.54 -7.58 9.02
N CYS A 18 -0.84 -8.29 9.92
CA CYS A 18 0.27 -9.17 9.54
C CYS A 18 -0.16 -10.56 9.05
N GLY A 19 -1.45 -10.87 9.07
CA GLY A 19 -1.99 -12.19 8.71
C GLY A 19 -1.86 -13.26 9.80
N ALA A 20 -1.49 -12.88 11.04
CA ALA A 20 -1.46 -13.82 12.15
C ALA A 20 -2.87 -14.32 12.52
N ASP A 21 -2.97 -15.61 12.83
CA ASP A 21 -4.21 -16.24 13.29
C ASP A 21 -4.65 -15.67 14.64
N GLU A 22 -5.97 -15.54 14.84
CA GLU A 22 -6.59 -15.10 16.09
C GLU A 22 -6.58 -16.23 17.15
N GLY A 23 -5.38 -16.66 17.56
CA GLY A 23 -5.20 -17.67 18.59
C GLY A 23 -5.57 -17.18 19.99
N PRO A 24 -5.76 -18.09 20.97
CA PRO A 24 -6.29 -17.79 22.31
C PRO A 24 -5.42 -16.88 23.20
N HIS A 25 -4.22 -16.52 22.72
CA HIS A 25 -3.28 -15.63 23.42
C HIS A 25 -2.90 -14.40 22.57
N THR A 26 -3.70 -14.12 21.55
CA THR A 26 -3.54 -12.97 20.65
C THR A 26 -4.69 -11.99 20.87
N ARG A 27 -4.41 -10.70 20.70
CA ARG A 27 -5.42 -9.63 20.69
C ARG A 27 -5.28 -8.87 19.37
N VAL A 28 -6.39 -8.48 18.75
CA VAL A 28 -6.40 -7.55 17.61
C VAL A 28 -6.92 -6.19 18.09
N THR A 29 -6.27 -5.10 17.68
CA THR A 29 -6.62 -3.73 18.07
C THR A 29 -6.60 -2.78 16.87
N ASP A 30 -7.51 -1.81 16.89
CA ASP A 30 -7.56 -0.70 15.92
C ASP A 30 -6.65 0.47 16.35
N GLU A 31 -6.09 0.42 17.55
CA GLU A 31 -5.26 1.48 18.14
C GLU A 31 -3.76 1.18 17.91
N PRO A 32 -3.06 1.90 17.00
CA PRO A 32 -1.68 1.56 16.63
C PRO A 32 -0.70 1.60 17.81
N HIS A 33 -0.93 2.48 18.79
CA HIS A 33 -0.07 2.61 19.98
C HIS A 33 -0.20 1.43 20.96
N LEU A 34 -1.21 0.57 20.81
CA LEU A 34 -1.38 -0.65 21.61
C LEU A 34 -0.78 -1.89 20.94
N VAL A 35 -0.26 -1.76 19.71
CA VAL A 35 0.34 -2.86 18.95
C VAL A 35 1.68 -3.23 19.57
N THR A 36 1.84 -4.51 19.88
CA THR A 36 3.09 -5.06 20.44
C THR A 36 3.71 -6.13 19.56
N CYS A 37 2.98 -6.71 18.60
CA CYS A 37 3.54 -7.63 17.62
C CYS A 37 4.65 -6.93 16.80
N PRO A 38 5.87 -7.51 16.68
CA PRO A 38 7.00 -6.86 16.01
C PRO A 38 6.79 -6.68 14.50
N ASP A 39 5.91 -7.47 13.88
CA ASP A 39 5.61 -7.41 12.45
C ASP A 39 4.49 -6.42 12.11
N CYS A 40 3.73 -5.98 13.13
CA CYS A 40 2.58 -5.11 12.95
C CYS A 40 2.78 -3.59 13.07
N PRO A 41 3.83 -2.98 13.68
CA PRO A 41 3.74 -1.57 14.06
C PRO A 41 3.58 -0.64 12.85
N ASP A 42 4.44 -0.82 11.83
CA ASP A 42 4.39 -0.02 10.60
C ASP A 42 3.12 -0.31 9.79
N ALA A 43 2.71 -1.58 9.72
CA ALA A 43 1.50 -1.98 9.01
C ALA A 43 0.24 -1.38 9.65
N ALA A 44 0.15 -1.39 10.99
CA ALA A 44 -0.95 -0.78 11.74
C ALA A 44 -0.96 0.75 11.59
N ALA A 45 0.21 1.39 11.59
CA ALA A 45 0.31 2.82 11.32
C ALA A 45 -0.15 3.17 9.89
N ASN A 46 0.23 2.36 8.89
CA ASN A 46 -0.22 2.53 7.51
C ASN A 46 -1.73 2.29 7.33
N GLU A 47 -2.32 1.40 8.12
CA GLU A 47 -3.78 1.19 8.10
C GLU A 47 -4.56 2.42 8.60
N ALA A 48 -4.00 3.18 9.55
CA ALA A 48 -4.61 4.42 10.06
C ALA A 48 -4.53 5.60 9.06
N ILE A 49 -3.71 5.51 8.01
CA ILE A 49 -3.64 6.53 6.96
C ILE A 49 -4.92 6.43 6.10
N PRO A 50 -5.64 7.53 5.86
CA PRO A 50 -6.81 7.53 4.99
C PRO A 50 -6.40 7.33 3.52
N ASP A 51 -7.24 6.66 2.75
CA ASP A 51 -7.07 6.56 1.29
C ASP A 51 -7.27 7.94 0.64
N ASP A 52 -6.27 8.40 -0.09
CA ASP A 52 -6.32 9.64 -0.90
C ASP A 52 -7.11 9.42 -2.20
N ALA A 53 -7.18 8.18 -2.69
CA ALA A 53 -7.95 7.78 -3.85
C ALA A 53 -8.26 6.28 -3.85
N THR A 54 -9.24 5.88 -4.66
CA THR A 54 -9.55 4.48 -4.92
C THR A 54 -8.88 3.99 -6.21
N THR A 55 -8.80 2.67 -6.38
CA THR A 55 -8.30 2.08 -7.64
C THR A 55 -9.19 2.53 -8.81
N GLY A 56 -8.55 3.03 -9.88
CA GLY A 56 -9.25 3.51 -11.07
C GLY A 56 -9.74 4.96 -10.98
N ASP A 57 -9.44 5.68 -9.90
CA ASP A 57 -9.74 7.11 -9.80
C ASP A 57 -8.97 7.88 -10.90
N PRO A 58 -9.64 8.77 -11.67
CA PRO A 58 -8.98 9.60 -12.68
C PRO A 58 -7.79 10.41 -12.15
N GLN A 59 -7.75 10.69 -10.84
CA GLN A 59 -6.69 11.46 -10.18
C GLN A 59 -5.48 10.62 -9.74
N VAL A 60 -5.49 9.29 -9.92
CA VAL A 60 -4.37 8.41 -9.48
C VAL A 60 -3.01 8.90 -9.96
N ILE A 61 -2.90 9.34 -11.22
CA ILE A 61 -1.63 9.84 -11.77
C ILE A 61 -1.20 11.16 -11.10
N ALA A 62 -2.13 12.06 -10.82
CA ALA A 62 -1.83 13.31 -10.12
C ALA A 62 -1.35 13.02 -8.68
N ILE A 63 -2.03 12.12 -7.97
CA ILE A 63 -1.68 11.69 -6.61
C ILE A 63 -0.31 11.01 -6.59
N LEU A 64 0.01 10.18 -7.60
CA LEU A 64 1.34 9.59 -7.74
C LEU A 64 2.43 10.66 -7.90
N ARG A 65 2.16 11.77 -8.60
CA ARG A 65 3.13 12.88 -8.70
C ARG A 65 3.35 13.55 -7.35
N GLU A 66 2.31 13.66 -6.51
CA GLU A 66 2.46 14.14 -5.14
C GLU A 66 3.26 13.16 -4.27
N ALA A 67 3.00 11.86 -4.39
CA ALA A 67 3.73 10.82 -3.68
C ALA A 67 5.22 10.85 -4.01
N LYS A 68 5.56 10.98 -5.30
CA LYS A 68 6.94 11.16 -5.76
C LYS A 68 7.62 12.39 -5.16
N ALA A 69 6.89 13.46 -4.85
CA ALA A 69 7.42 14.67 -4.20
C ALA A 69 7.71 14.50 -2.70
N GLY A 70 7.69 13.26 -2.18
CA GLY A 70 7.99 12.95 -0.78
C GLY A 70 6.78 12.92 0.14
N ARG A 71 5.57 13.05 -0.40
CA ARG A 71 4.33 12.99 0.36
C ARG A 71 3.68 11.63 0.18
N SER A 72 4.13 10.60 0.89
CA SER A 72 3.53 9.26 0.77
C SER A 72 2.00 9.31 0.82
N ARG A 73 1.36 8.51 -0.03
CA ARG A 73 -0.09 8.48 -0.24
C ARG A 73 -0.62 7.08 -0.01
N LYS A 74 -1.90 6.95 0.29
CA LYS A 74 -2.58 5.64 0.29
C LYS A 74 -3.59 5.62 -0.86
N ILE A 75 -3.46 4.65 -1.76
CA ILE A 75 -4.30 4.53 -2.95
C ILE A 75 -4.92 3.14 -2.96
N GLY A 76 -6.24 3.04 -2.87
CA GLY A 76 -6.95 1.76 -2.85
C GLY A 76 -6.44 0.81 -1.77
N GLY A 77 -6.19 1.32 -0.56
CA GLY A 77 -5.68 0.56 0.57
C GLY A 77 -4.15 0.35 0.58
N VAL A 78 -3.43 0.76 -0.47
CA VAL A 78 -1.98 0.51 -0.59
C VAL A 78 -1.20 1.77 -0.27
N PHE A 79 -0.28 1.67 0.68
CA PHE A 79 0.69 2.73 0.96
C PHE A 79 1.71 2.82 -0.18
N VAL A 80 1.84 4.01 -0.77
CA VAL A 80 2.73 4.31 -1.89
C VAL A 80 3.73 5.36 -1.45
N ASP A 81 4.99 4.94 -1.37
CA ASP A 81 6.12 5.82 -1.09
C ASP A 81 6.66 6.51 -2.36
N ALA A 82 7.60 7.44 -2.17
CA ALA A 82 8.19 8.20 -3.28
C ALA A 82 8.91 7.31 -4.30
N THR A 83 9.54 6.23 -3.86
CA THR A 83 10.28 5.29 -4.72
C THR A 83 9.32 4.54 -5.64
N THR A 84 8.25 3.98 -5.07
CA THR A 84 7.21 3.25 -5.80
C THR A 84 6.49 4.18 -6.78
N ALA A 85 6.11 5.38 -6.31
CA ALA A 85 5.50 6.38 -7.17
C ALA A 85 6.41 6.79 -8.33
N ASN A 86 7.70 6.98 -8.07
CA ASN A 86 8.68 7.30 -9.11
C ASN A 86 8.81 6.17 -10.14
N ALA A 87 8.89 4.91 -9.71
CA ALA A 87 8.98 3.77 -10.60
C ALA A 87 7.78 3.70 -11.56
N ILE A 88 6.57 3.83 -11.02
CA ILE A 88 5.33 3.84 -11.81
C ILE A 88 5.33 5.01 -12.80
N LEU A 89 5.64 6.22 -12.34
CA LEU A 89 5.63 7.42 -13.18
C LEU A 89 6.69 7.37 -14.28
N THR A 90 7.87 6.80 -14.03
CA THR A 90 8.89 6.63 -15.07
C THR A 90 8.37 5.80 -16.24
N VAL A 91 7.70 4.68 -15.96
CA VAL A 91 7.15 3.81 -17.01
C VAL A 91 5.93 4.45 -17.67
N TYR A 92 5.06 5.10 -16.90
CA TYR A 92 3.90 5.82 -17.41
C TYR A 92 4.30 6.96 -18.35
N ASP A 93 5.23 7.82 -17.94
CA ASP A 93 5.66 9.01 -18.70
C ASP A 93 6.42 8.62 -19.99
N ALA A 94 7.08 7.45 -20.02
CA ALA A 94 7.75 6.92 -21.21
C ALA A 94 6.81 6.18 -22.19
N ALA A 95 5.57 5.89 -21.80
CA ALA A 95 4.65 5.07 -22.58
C ALA A 95 3.86 5.90 -23.62
N THR A 96 3.36 5.21 -24.67
CA THR A 96 2.43 5.83 -25.63
C THR A 96 1.10 6.21 -24.95
N PRO A 97 0.31 7.17 -25.49
CA PRO A 97 -0.98 7.56 -24.90
C PRO A 97 -1.95 6.39 -24.69
N LYS A 98 -1.99 5.45 -25.64
CA LYS A 98 -2.81 4.23 -25.53
C LYS A 98 -2.36 3.35 -24.36
N THR A 99 -1.05 3.23 -24.15
CA THR A 99 -0.48 2.45 -23.05
C THR A 99 -0.63 3.18 -21.71
N GLN A 100 -0.48 4.51 -21.68
CA GLN A 100 -0.76 5.33 -20.50
C GLN A 100 -2.20 5.12 -19.99
N ALA A 101 -3.19 5.19 -20.88
CA ALA A 101 -4.58 4.94 -20.53
C ALA A 101 -4.78 3.53 -19.93
N LYS A 102 -4.10 2.52 -20.47
CA LYS A 102 -4.12 1.17 -19.91
C LYS A 102 -3.48 1.13 -18.52
N ILE A 103 -2.29 1.72 -18.34
CA ILE A 103 -1.58 1.74 -17.07
C ILE A 103 -2.42 2.43 -15.99
N ALA A 104 -3.04 3.58 -16.30
CA ALA A 104 -3.87 4.34 -15.37
C ALA A 104 -5.16 3.59 -14.94
N SER A 105 -5.61 2.59 -15.72
CA SER A 105 -6.76 1.76 -15.37
C SER A 105 -6.43 0.54 -14.49
N LEU A 106 -5.15 0.27 -14.23
CA LEU A 106 -4.75 -0.89 -13.44
C LEU A 106 -4.85 -0.61 -11.93
N PRO A 107 -5.08 -1.65 -11.10
CA PRO A 107 -4.86 -1.54 -9.67
C PRO A 107 -3.43 -1.13 -9.35
N ILE A 108 -3.25 -0.35 -8.29
CA ILE A 108 -1.96 0.24 -7.94
C ILE A 108 -0.85 -0.82 -7.73
N GLU A 109 -1.21 -1.98 -7.17
CA GLU A 109 -0.31 -3.12 -6.98
C GLU A 109 0.20 -3.67 -8.32
N ILE A 110 -0.67 -3.67 -9.34
CA ILE A 110 -0.34 -4.11 -10.69
C ILE A 110 0.48 -3.04 -11.41
N MET A 111 0.16 -1.74 -11.21
CA MET A 111 0.99 -0.64 -11.72
C MET A 111 2.43 -0.75 -11.19
N ALA A 112 2.59 -0.96 -9.88
CA ALA A 112 3.90 -1.12 -9.24
C ALA A 112 4.63 -2.35 -9.76
N SER A 113 3.96 -3.52 -9.77
CA SER A 113 4.55 -4.77 -10.26
C SER A 113 4.98 -4.68 -11.72
N PHE A 114 4.15 -4.07 -12.57
CA PHE A 114 4.47 -3.82 -13.98
C PHE A 114 5.67 -2.89 -14.11
N ALA A 115 5.68 -1.77 -13.37
CA ALA A 115 6.76 -0.81 -13.43
C ALA A 115 8.12 -1.43 -13.06
N TRP A 116 8.16 -2.22 -11.97
CA TRP A 116 9.39 -2.89 -11.55
C TRP A 116 9.88 -3.92 -12.55
N ARG A 117 8.99 -4.68 -13.20
CA ARG A 117 9.37 -5.60 -14.27
C ARG A 117 9.97 -4.89 -15.48
N VAL A 118 9.45 -3.71 -15.83
CA VAL A 118 9.97 -2.91 -16.95
C VAL A 118 11.31 -2.27 -16.62
N LEU A 119 11.48 -1.76 -15.40
CA LEU A 119 12.72 -1.10 -14.96
C LEU A 119 13.83 -2.08 -14.62
N ARG A 120 13.47 -3.31 -14.23
CA ARG A 120 14.39 -4.40 -13.91
C ARG A 120 13.97 -5.63 -14.73
N PRO A 121 14.12 -5.59 -16.06
CA PRO A 121 14.01 -6.81 -16.85
C PRO A 121 15.12 -7.74 -16.35
N ASP A 122 14.76 -8.98 -16.02
CA ASP A 122 15.57 -9.96 -15.29
C ASP A 122 17.10 -9.81 -15.38
N SER A 123 17.75 -9.87 -14.21
CA SER A 123 19.18 -10.19 -14.08
C SER A 123 19.43 -11.65 -14.42
#